data_AF-A0A3P6FGH3-F1
#
_entry.id   AF-A0A3P6FGH3-F1
#
_cell.length_a   1.000
_cell.length_b   1.000
_cell.length_c   1.000
_cell.angle_alpha   90.00
_cell.angle_beta   90.00
_cell.angle_gamma   90.00
#
_symmetry.space_group_name_H-M   'P 1'
#
loop_
_entity.id
_entity.type
_entity.pdbx_description
1 polymer ?
#
loop_
_entity_poly.entity_id
_entity_poly.type
_entity_poly.pdbx_seq_one_letter_code
_entity_poly.pdbx_strand_id
1 'polypeptide(L)'
;MTNRNNNGAIPSRCWCGNKIVTYVSKTEENPYRRFFRCEIGLQVNLKFHYFIFFYMSIDLFCVLKQRKKENHLFKWVDEALLDEIERMAKHQARVAEEIEDLRISTKKTVQEEVMNHKHSLDVGCVGTLFSLLCLWSKCD
;
A
#
# COMPACT_ATOMS: atom_id res chain seq x y z
N MET A 1 16.23 17.83 5.51
CA MET A 1 15.63 16.51 5.78
C MET A 1 14.11 16.64 5.79
N THR A 2 13.41 16.29 4.71
CA THR A 2 11.97 16.08 4.77
C THR A 2 11.66 14.82 4.00
N ASN A 3 11.65 13.69 4.71
CA ASN A 3 11.00 12.49 4.22
C ASN A 3 9.51 12.80 4.13
N ARG A 4 9.06 13.29 2.98
CA ARG A 4 7.65 13.30 2.60
C ARG A 4 7.34 11.84 2.35
N ASN A 5 6.96 11.12 3.39
CA ASN A 5 6.50 9.73 3.25
C ASN A 5 5.32 9.73 2.29
N ASN A 6 5.59 9.48 1.01
CA ASN A 6 4.62 9.30 -0.07
C ASN A 6 3.89 7.95 0.06
N ASN A 7 3.86 7.38 1.27
CA ASN A 7 3.24 6.11 1.59
C ASN A 7 1.71 6.25 1.70
N GLY A 8 1.14 7.34 1.17
CA GLY A 8 -0.28 7.75 1.17
C GLY A 8 -1.02 7.82 2.51
N ALA A 9 -0.44 7.30 3.59
CA ALA A 9 -0.97 7.37 4.94
C ALA A 9 -0.79 8.78 5.54
N ILE A 10 -1.77 9.21 6.34
CA ILE A 10 -1.67 10.44 7.12
C ILE A 10 -0.72 10.19 8.31
N PRO A 11 0.33 11.00 8.50
CA PRO A 11 1.21 10.85 9.65
C PRO A 11 0.48 11.23 10.95
N SER A 12 0.90 10.66 12.09
CA SER A 12 0.31 10.99 13.40
C SER A 12 0.70 12.39 13.91
N ARG A 13 1.82 12.93 13.43
CA ARG A 13 2.29 14.30 13.71
C ARG A 13 2.65 15.01 12.43
N CYS A 14 2.45 16.31 12.42
CA CYS A 14 2.90 17.18 11.35
C CYS A 14 4.44 17.23 11.37
N TRP A 15 5.05 17.53 10.23
CA TRP A 15 6.49 17.75 10.07
C TRP A 15 7.07 18.88 10.96
N CYS A 16 6.22 19.68 11.61
CA CYS A 16 6.63 20.64 12.65
C CYS A 16 6.64 20.06 14.08
N GLY A 17 6.29 18.78 14.26
CA GLY A 17 6.20 18.11 15.56
C GLY A 17 4.82 18.19 16.22
N ASN A 18 3.95 19.13 15.81
CA ASN A 18 2.61 19.28 16.39
C ASN A 18 1.63 18.21 15.93
N LYS A 19 0.56 18.03 16.71
CA LYS A 19 -0.49 17.07 16.41
C LYS A 19 -1.25 17.47 15.13
N ILE A 20 -1.73 16.45 14.43
CA ILE A 20 -2.68 16.60 13.34
C ILE A 20 -4.07 16.38 13.91
N VAL A 21 -4.97 17.31 13.64
CA VAL A 21 -6.34 17.31 14.14
C VAL A 21 -7.28 17.27 12.95
N THR A 22 -8.42 16.59 13.12
CA THR A 22 -9.50 16.56 12.13
C THR A 22 -10.45 17.72 12.38
N TYR A 23 -10.69 18.52 11.35
CA TYR A 23 -11.62 19.65 11.38
C TYR A 23 -12.77 19.43 10.41
N VAL A 24 -13.86 20.15 10.65
CA VAL A 24 -15.02 20.23 9.75
C VAL A 24 -14.99 21.59 9.06
N SER A 25 -15.03 21.57 7.73
CA SER A 25 -15.10 22.78 6.92
C SER A 25 -16.43 23.50 7.15
N LYS A 26 -16.35 24.83 7.29
CA LYS A 26 -17.50 25.73 7.41
C LYS A 26 -17.64 26.63 6.17
N THR A 27 -16.92 26.34 5.09
CA THR A 27 -16.98 27.15 3.87
C THR A 27 -18.23 26.83 3.07
N GLU A 28 -18.77 27.81 2.35
CA GLU A 28 -19.94 27.65 1.48
C GLU A 28 -19.64 26.69 0.30
N GLU A 29 -18.40 26.68 -0.20
CA GLU A 29 -17.98 25.82 -1.32
C GLU A 29 -17.84 24.35 -0.91
N ASN A 30 -17.44 24.08 0.33
CA ASN A 30 -17.17 22.74 0.84
C ASN A 30 -17.77 22.59 2.25
N PRO A 31 -19.10 22.70 2.41
CA PRO A 31 -19.74 22.71 3.71
C PRO A 31 -19.66 21.32 4.35
N TYR A 32 -19.36 21.27 5.64
CA TYR A 32 -19.29 20.05 6.45
C TYR A 32 -18.25 18.99 6.02
N ARG A 33 -17.46 19.26 4.97
CA ARG A 33 -16.40 18.34 4.53
C ARG A 33 -15.27 18.30 5.56
N ARG A 34 -14.77 17.11 5.89
CA ARG A 34 -13.73 16.92 6.93
C ARG A 34 -12.33 16.93 6.34
N PHE A 35 -11.38 17.55 7.04
CA PHE A 35 -9.97 17.56 6.65
C PHE A 35 -9.02 17.38 7.85
N PHE A 36 -7.85 16.80 7.58
CA PHE A 36 -6.72 16.76 8.48
C PHE A 36 -5.89 18.02 8.35
N ARG A 37 -5.54 18.66 9.47
CA ARG A 37 -4.61 19.80 9.49
C ARG A 37 -3.75 19.81 10.74
N CYS A 38 -2.56 20.37 10.64
CA CYS A 38 -1.73 20.70 11.80
C CYS A 38 -2.45 21.65 12.76
N GLU A 39 -2.42 21.37 14.06
CA GLU A 39 -3.06 22.17 15.12
C GLU A 39 -2.67 23.66 15.06
N ILE A 40 -1.36 23.96 14.97
CA ILE A 40 -0.87 25.34 14.90
C ILE A 40 -1.05 25.96 13.50
N GLY A 41 -1.09 25.14 12.45
CA GLY A 41 -1.29 25.61 11.08
C GLY A 41 -2.69 26.18 10.83
N LEU A 42 -3.64 25.91 11.74
CA LEU A 42 -5.00 26.48 11.69
C LEU A 42 -5.06 27.86 12.38
N GLN A 43 -4.37 28.04 13.52
CA GLN A 43 -4.40 29.28 14.30
C GLN A 43 -3.90 30.49 13.49
N VAL A 44 -2.96 30.23 12.58
CA VAL A 44 -2.48 31.26 11.67
C VAL A 44 -3.60 31.70 10.72
N ASN A 45 -4.49 30.83 10.23
CA ASN A 45 -5.56 31.21 9.29
C ASN A 45 -6.77 31.90 9.95
N LEU A 46 -7.19 31.49 11.15
CA LEU A 46 -8.34 32.14 11.82
C LEU A 46 -8.03 33.59 12.24
N LYS A 47 -6.80 33.91 12.62
CA LYS A 47 -6.41 35.29 12.93
C LYS A 47 -6.57 36.23 11.73
N PHE A 48 -6.37 35.74 10.49
CA PHE A 48 -6.59 36.56 9.29
C PHE A 48 -8.07 36.66 8.91
N HIS A 49 -8.88 35.61 9.12
CA HIS A 49 -10.31 35.69 8.78
C HIS A 49 -11.03 36.80 9.55
N TYR A 50 -10.75 36.96 10.85
CA TYR A 50 -11.30 38.07 11.65
C TYR A 50 -10.74 39.46 11.24
N PHE A 51 -9.55 39.53 10.65
CA PHE A 51 -8.90 40.78 10.24
C PHE A 51 -9.35 41.24 8.83
N ILE A 52 -9.75 40.32 7.97
CA ILE A 52 -10.15 40.58 6.57
C ILE A 52 -11.52 41.25 6.45
N PHE A 53 -12.42 41.09 7.42
CA PHE A 53 -13.76 41.72 7.39
C PHE A 53 -13.75 43.26 7.45
N PHE A 54 -12.62 43.89 7.78
CA PHE A 54 -12.53 45.35 7.93
C PHE A 54 -11.97 46.09 6.70
N TYR A 55 -11.31 45.40 5.77
CA TYR A 55 -10.68 46.01 4.60
C TYR A 55 -10.94 45.18 3.34
N MET A 56 -12.15 45.29 2.79
CA MET A 56 -12.47 44.81 1.45
C MET A 56 -12.30 45.93 0.44
N SER A 57 -11.07 46.14 -0.03
CA SER A 57 -10.79 46.77 -1.32
C SER A 57 -9.34 46.46 -1.69
N ILE A 58 -9.18 45.68 -2.77
CA ILE A 58 -7.92 45.39 -3.50
C ILE A 58 -7.23 44.07 -3.09
N ASP A 59 -7.41 43.08 -3.99
CA ASP A 59 -6.61 41.88 -4.25
C ASP A 59 -6.67 40.65 -3.29
N LEU A 60 -7.89 40.16 -3.05
CA LEU A 60 -8.17 38.87 -2.40
C LEU A 60 -7.72 37.63 -3.22
N PHE A 61 -7.31 37.81 -4.48
CA PHE A 61 -6.83 36.69 -5.31
C PHE A 61 -5.34 36.36 -5.08
N CYS A 62 -4.54 37.28 -4.56
CA CYS A 62 -3.08 37.07 -4.39
C CYS A 62 -2.69 36.44 -3.04
N VAL A 63 -3.50 36.58 -1.99
CA VAL A 63 -3.15 36.09 -0.64
C VAL A 63 -3.21 34.56 -0.54
N LEU A 64 -4.00 33.89 -1.38
CA LEU A 64 -4.01 32.42 -1.46
C LEU A 64 -2.78 31.82 -2.16
N LYS A 65 -1.92 32.64 -2.79
CA LYS A 65 -0.76 32.15 -3.56
C LYS A 65 0.60 32.32 -2.87
N GLN A 66 0.68 32.98 -1.71
CA GLN A 66 1.94 33.11 -0.98
C GLN A 66 1.78 32.90 0.53
N ARG A 67 2.00 31.66 0.99
CA ARG A 67 2.64 31.40 2.29
C ARG A 67 3.58 30.21 2.24
N LYS A 68 4.72 30.46 1.60
CA LYS A 68 5.87 29.56 1.41
C LYS A 68 6.78 29.43 2.64
N LYS A 69 6.28 29.56 3.88
CA LYS A 69 7.15 29.53 5.07
C LYS A 69 6.80 28.54 6.17
N GLU A 70 5.59 28.00 6.16
CA GLU A 70 5.24 26.95 7.12
C GLU A 70 4.71 25.75 6.35
N ASN A 71 5.59 24.78 6.09
CA ASN A 71 5.15 23.47 5.68
C ASN A 71 4.30 22.95 6.84
N HIS A 72 2.97 22.94 6.71
CA HIS A 72 2.03 22.33 7.65
C HIS A 72 1.10 21.38 6.90
N LEU A 73 0.79 20.23 7.50
CA LEU A 73 -0.04 19.23 6.84
C LEU A 73 -1.44 19.81 6.64
N PHE A 74 -1.96 19.66 5.42
CA PHE A 74 -3.37 19.78 5.09
C PHE A 74 -3.73 18.70 4.08
N LYS A 75 -4.80 17.95 4.34
CA LYS A 75 -5.34 16.95 3.41
C LYS A 75 -6.80 16.66 3.74
N TRP A 76 -7.65 16.48 2.74
CA TRP A 76 -9.04 16.09 2.98
C TRP A 76 -9.13 14.63 3.43
N VAL A 77 -10.13 14.31 4.28
CA VAL A 77 -10.26 12.97 4.86
C VAL A 77 -10.62 11.92 3.81
N ASP A 78 -11.49 12.28 2.87
CA ASP A 78 -11.88 11.44 1.73
C ASP A 78 -10.69 11.19 0.79
N GLU A 79 -9.91 12.20 0.45
CA GLU A 79 -8.68 12.05 -0.35
C GLU A 79 -7.65 11.14 0.36
N ALA A 80 -7.51 11.27 1.68
CA ALA A 80 -6.65 10.38 2.46
C ALA A 80 -7.11 8.92 2.43
N LEU A 81 -8.42 8.71 2.53
CA LEU A 81 -9.03 7.38 2.47
C LEU A 81 -8.89 6.77 1.06
N LEU A 82 -9.10 7.56 0.01
CA LEU A 82 -8.93 7.13 -1.38
C LEU A 82 -7.49 6.68 -1.64
N ASP A 83 -6.49 7.46 -1.20
CA ASP A 83 -5.08 7.09 -1.33
C ASP A 83 -4.73 5.80 -0.58
N GLU A 84 -5.43 5.50 0.53
CA GLU A 84 -5.28 4.25 1.28
C GLU A 84 -5.87 3.06 0.54
N ILE A 85 -7.10 3.20 0.04
CA ILE A 85 -7.77 2.17 -0.77
C ILE A 85 -6.93 1.84 -2.01
N GLU A 86 -6.47 2.85 -2.75
CA GLU A 86 -5.69 2.65 -3.97
C GLU A 86 -4.38 1.88 -3.69
N ARG A 87 -3.72 2.20 -2.57
CA ARG A 87 -2.49 1.51 -2.17
C ARG A 87 -2.74 0.08 -1.72
N MET A 88 -3.83 -0.15 -0.97
CA MET A 88 -4.23 -1.49 -0.59
C MET A 88 -4.56 -2.33 -1.83
N ALA A 89 -5.25 -1.77 -2.82
CA ALA A 89 -5.52 -2.45 -4.09
C ALA A 89 -4.23 -2.84 -4.81
N LYS A 90 -3.24 -1.94 -4.89
CA LYS A 90 -1.90 -2.26 -5.44
C LYS A 90 -1.21 -3.38 -4.67
N HIS A 91 -1.29 -3.35 -3.34
CA HIS A 91 -0.70 -4.39 -2.51
C HIS A 91 -1.39 -5.75 -2.72
N GLN A 92 -2.72 -5.78 -2.79
CA GLN A 92 -3.50 -6.97 -3.09
C GLN A 92 -3.15 -7.56 -4.46
N ALA A 93 -2.98 -6.72 -5.48
CA ALA A 93 -2.58 -7.18 -6.81
C ALA A 93 -1.22 -7.88 -6.79
N ARG A 94 -0.22 -7.31 -6.11
CA ARG A 94 1.11 -7.94 -5.98
C ARG A 94 1.06 -9.25 -5.20
N VAL A 95 0.32 -9.29 -4.09
CA VAL A 95 0.18 -10.51 -3.30
C VAL A 95 -0.51 -11.62 -4.12
N ALA A 96 -1.50 -11.26 -4.94
CA ALA A 96 -2.16 -12.21 -5.82
C ALA A 96 -1.21 -12.78 -6.89
N GLU A 97 -0.34 -11.95 -7.46
CA GLU A 97 0.71 -12.37 -8.41
C GLU A 97 1.72 -13.32 -7.74
N GLU A 98 2.25 -12.96 -6.56
CA GLU A 98 3.18 -13.80 -5.80
C GLU A 98 2.55 -15.17 -5.44
N ILE A 99 1.27 -15.22 -5.10
CA ILE A 99 0.54 -16.48 -4.83
C ILE A 99 0.44 -17.33 -6.08
N GLU A 100 0.14 -16.74 -7.23
CA GLU A 100 0.00 -17.49 -8.49
C GLU A 100 1.34 -18.04 -8.97
N ASP A 101 2.41 -17.25 -8.87
CA ASP A 101 3.77 -17.70 -9.19
C ASP A 101 4.21 -18.87 -8.30
N LEU A 102 3.95 -18.76 -6.99
CA LEU A 102 4.20 -19.84 -6.04
C LEU A 102 3.38 -21.10 -6.38
N ARG A 103 2.12 -20.94 -6.77
CA ARG A 103 1.27 -22.06 -7.20
C ARG A 103 1.82 -22.76 -8.44
N ILE A 104 2.25 -22.00 -9.45
CA ILE A 104 2.85 -22.54 -10.67
C ILE A 104 4.16 -23.27 -10.34
N SER A 105 5.04 -22.66 -9.55
CA SER A 105 6.32 -23.24 -9.13
C SER A 105 6.13 -24.55 -8.33
N THR A 106 5.20 -24.54 -7.36
CA THR A 106 4.87 -25.71 -6.55
C THR A 106 4.26 -26.82 -7.42
N LYS A 107 3.40 -26.48 -8.38
CA LYS A 107 2.82 -27.48 -9.28
C LYS A 107 3.89 -28.17 -10.14
N LYS A 108 4.88 -27.41 -10.64
CA LYS A 108 6.00 -27.96 -11.43
C LYS A 108 6.86 -28.91 -10.61
N THR A 109 7.27 -28.50 -9.40
CA THR A 109 8.09 -29.35 -8.52
C THR A 109 7.38 -30.64 -8.13
N VAL A 110 6.10 -30.57 -7.76
CA VAL A 110 5.30 -31.77 -7.48
C VAL A 110 5.20 -32.68 -8.71
N GLN A 111 5.03 -32.12 -9.92
CA GLN A 111 5.00 -32.93 -11.13
C GLN A 111 6.35 -33.60 -11.42
N GLU A 112 7.47 -32.89 -11.26
CA GLU A 112 8.82 -33.45 -11.43
C GLU A 112 9.10 -34.57 -10.41
N GLU A 113 8.71 -34.38 -9.14
CA GLU A 113 8.85 -35.41 -8.10
C GLU A 113 8.00 -36.65 -8.39
N VAL A 114 6.75 -36.47 -8.83
CA VAL A 114 5.86 -37.58 -9.21
C VAL A 114 6.44 -38.37 -10.39
N MET A 115 6.99 -37.68 -11.39
CA MET A 115 7.65 -38.31 -12.54
C MET A 115 8.90 -39.09 -12.12
N ASN A 116 9.72 -38.52 -11.25
CA ASN A 116 10.92 -39.19 -10.72
C ASN A 116 10.57 -40.41 -9.87
N HIS A 117 9.54 -40.33 -9.03
CA HIS A 117 9.09 -41.47 -8.23
C HIS A 117 8.56 -42.61 -9.11
N LYS A 118 7.77 -42.28 -10.14
CA LYS A 118 7.30 -43.28 -11.12
C LYS A 118 8.46 -43.97 -11.84
N HIS A 119 9.45 -43.19 -12.32
CA HIS A 119 10.64 -43.75 -12.95
C HIS A 119 11.40 -44.68 -11.99
N SER A 120 11.59 -44.28 -10.72
CA SER A 120 12.25 -45.13 -9.72
C SER A 120 11.52 -46.46 -9.49
N LEU A 121 10.18 -46.46 -9.51
CA LEU A 121 9.38 -47.67 -9.36
C LEU A 121 9.52 -48.60 -10.57
N ASP A 122 9.51 -48.05 -11.79
CA ASP A 122 9.68 -48.83 -13.02
C ASP A 122 11.05 -49.52 -13.07
N VAL A 123 12.15 -48.81 -12.77
CA VAL A 123 13.50 -49.40 -12.75
C VAL A 123 13.63 -50.47 -11.65
N GLY A 124 13.02 -50.26 -10.48
CA GLY A 124 13.01 -51.22 -9.38
C GLY A 124 12.27 -52.53 -9.70
N CYS A 125 11.11 -52.44 -10.35
CA CYS A 125 10.37 -53.61 -10.82
C CYS A 125 11.16 -54.43 -11.84
N VAL A 126 11.79 -53.76 -12.81
CA VAL A 126 12.62 -54.43 -13.83
C VAL A 126 13.81 -55.14 -13.18
N GLY A 127 14.51 -54.50 -12.23
CA GLY A 127 15.62 -55.12 -11.50
C GLY A 127 15.20 -56.36 -10.70
N THR A 128 14.01 -56.31 -10.10
CA THR A 128 13.43 -57.45 -9.36
C THR A 128 13.09 -58.60 -10.31
N LEU A 129 12.43 -58.32 -11.43
CA LEU A 129 12.12 -59.32 -12.46
C LEU A 129 13.38 -59.96 -13.04
N PHE A 130 14.41 -59.15 -13.34
CA PHE A 130 15.69 -59.65 -13.85
C PHE A 130 16.37 -60.59 -12.84
N SER A 131 16.32 -60.24 -11.56
CA SER A 131 16.87 -61.08 -10.48
C SER A 131 16.13 -62.40 -10.35
N LEU A 132 14.79 -62.40 -10.44
CA LEU A 132 13.97 -63.61 -10.41
C LEU A 132 14.22 -64.51 -11.64
N LEU A 133 14.34 -63.94 -12.84
CA LEU A 133 14.68 -64.67 -14.06
C LEU A 133 16.06 -65.32 -13.96
N CYS A 134 17.06 -64.61 -13.42
CA CYS A 134 18.39 -65.16 -13.18
C CYS A 134 18.43 -66.28 -12.13
N LEU A 135 17.49 -66.31 -11.18
CA LEU A 135 17.35 -67.40 -10.22
C LEU A 135 16.69 -68.62 -10.85
N TRP A 136 15.65 -68.43 -11.66
CA TRP A 136 14.99 -69.52 -12.38
C TRP A 136 15.93 -70.21 -13.37
N SER A 137 16.74 -69.45 -14.10
CA SER A 137 17.72 -70.00 -15.04
C SER A 137 18.88 -70.77 -14.38
N LYS A 138 19.00 -70.73 -13.03
CA LYS A 138 19.97 -71.52 -12.26
C LYS A 138 19.37 -72.77 -11.61
N CYS A 139 18.04 -72.93 -11.67
CA CYS A 139 17.33 -74.08 -11.11
C CYS A 139 17.03 -75.18 -12.14
N ASP A 140 17.34 -74.95 -13.43
CA ASP A 140 17.44 -75.95 -14.50
C ASP A 140 18.90 -76.41 -14.69
#